data_AF-E0SRZ3-F1
#
_entry.id   AF-E0SRZ3-F1
#
_cell.length_a   1.000
_cell.length_b   1.000
_cell.length_c   1.000
_cell.angle_alpha   90.00
_cell.angle_beta   90.00
_cell.angle_gamma   90.00
#
_symmetry.space_group_name_H-M   'P 1'
#
loop_
_entity.id
_entity.type
_entity.pdbx_description
1 polymer ?
#
loop_
_entity_poly.entity_id
_entity_poly.type
_entity_poly.pdbx_seq_one_letter_code
_entity_poly.pdbx_strand_id
1 'polypeptide(L)'
;MYRYSRVLLSIALILVIYLYPLFIVPRGLIAYVLPFSLSLIVFGLLYSNRFKIYEPKVFGLIVFFFLIRIANDIVLGIVRGFGRNPLAIEFSGILFGLLRVIPIALAIECFRAVVLDRFGRSFYWILSISLFLSLLENPYTKYLSLLSSGYREIVNFIFIDLLPIYTKHIFLSILYISSGIVSTITFSSIDKIYLYSVPILPNIPLSISSAINILLIAIYLILIYIAIYEYDVYEYYLRKFLRRRHIIARVLMVSIAIIIYLRIANIGLYIVSSGSMSPTMNIGDIAITLPIKDIERNNIIAFLSPNGEIVMHRVIDIIPLGNGSIRYITKGDANRDIDPFIVTENNVIGKTIFVIPYIGIPILYMDIVFVDKINFLSTLFFFLTIYMGRRIFKVL
;
A
#
# COMPACT_ATOMS: atom_id res chain seq x y z
N MET A 1 -14.54 -16.89 -35.87
CA MET A 1 -15.63 -16.80 -34.88
C MET A 1 -15.19 -17.20 -33.46
N TYR A 2 -14.69 -18.43 -33.24
CA TYR A 2 -14.27 -18.96 -31.92
C TYR A 2 -13.27 -18.12 -31.10
N ARG A 3 -12.42 -17.31 -31.74
CA ARG A 3 -11.42 -16.50 -31.03
C ARG A 3 -11.98 -15.18 -30.46
N TYR A 4 -13.00 -14.60 -31.09
CA TYR A 4 -13.65 -13.39 -30.58
C TYR A 4 -14.68 -13.73 -29.49
N SER A 5 -15.32 -14.89 -29.59
CA SER A 5 -16.21 -15.40 -28.54
C SER A 5 -15.47 -15.63 -27.22
N ARG A 6 -14.20 -16.07 -27.25
CA ARG A 6 -13.39 -16.21 -26.02
C ARG A 6 -13.12 -14.88 -25.33
N VAL A 7 -12.89 -13.80 -26.07
CA VAL A 7 -12.70 -12.46 -25.50
C VAL A 7 -14.00 -11.96 -24.87
N LEU A 8 -15.13 -12.05 -25.59
CA LEU A 8 -16.44 -11.65 -25.07
C LEU A 8 -16.82 -12.44 -23.81
N LEU A 9 -16.58 -13.76 -23.82
CA LEU A 9 -16.78 -14.60 -22.63
C LEU A 9 -15.90 -14.13 -21.47
N SER A 10 -14.63 -13.81 -21.72
CA SER A 10 -13.71 -13.35 -20.67
C SER A 10 -14.14 -12.02 -20.04
N ILE A 11 -14.70 -11.10 -20.84
CA ILE A 11 -15.27 -9.84 -20.34
C ILE A 11 -16.46 -10.14 -19.43
N ALA A 12 -17.40 -10.97 -19.89
CA ALA A 12 -18.57 -11.35 -19.10
C ALA A 12 -18.18 -12.00 -17.76
N LEU A 13 -17.22 -12.93 -17.77
CA LEU A 13 -16.75 -13.62 -16.57
C LEU A 13 -16.08 -12.68 -15.55
N ILE A 14 -15.26 -11.73 -16.01
CA ILE A 14 -14.63 -10.73 -15.13
C ILE A 14 -15.68 -9.78 -14.54
N LEU A 15 -16.65 -9.36 -15.33
CA LEU A 15 -17.74 -8.51 -14.85
C LEU A 15 -18.55 -9.19 -13.75
N VAL A 16 -18.75 -10.51 -13.81
CA VAL A 16 -19.42 -11.26 -12.73
C VAL A 16 -18.65 -11.13 -11.42
N ILE A 17 -17.32 -11.20 -11.42
CA ILE A 17 -16.49 -11.08 -10.19
C ILE A 17 -16.67 -9.70 -9.54
N TYR A 18 -16.81 -8.63 -10.33
CA TYR A 18 -16.83 -7.25 -9.82
C TYR A 18 -18.22 -6.67 -9.63
N LEU A 19 -19.23 -7.15 -10.37
CA LEU A 19 -20.59 -6.63 -10.34
C LEU A 19 -21.53 -7.46 -9.47
N TYR A 20 -21.20 -8.70 -9.09
CA TYR A 20 -22.05 -9.47 -8.17
C TYR A 20 -22.38 -8.72 -6.85
N PRO A 21 -21.49 -7.89 -6.25
CA PRO A 21 -21.79 -7.17 -5.02
C PRO A 21 -22.92 -6.14 -5.17
N LEU A 22 -23.26 -5.73 -6.40
CA LEU A 22 -24.42 -4.87 -6.68
C LEU A 22 -25.75 -5.59 -6.45
N PHE A 23 -25.76 -6.91 -6.60
CA PHE A 23 -26.97 -7.72 -6.55
C PHE A 23 -27.06 -8.53 -5.24
N ILE A 24 -25.90 -8.94 -4.69
CA ILE A 24 -25.81 -9.79 -3.51
C ILE A 24 -24.78 -9.19 -2.57
N VAL A 25 -25.19 -8.88 -1.33
CA VAL A 25 -24.27 -8.46 -0.26
C VAL A 25 -23.95 -9.69 0.60
N PRO A 26 -22.85 -10.43 0.31
CA PRO A 26 -22.54 -11.62 1.07
C PRO A 26 -22.14 -11.25 2.51
N ARG A 27 -22.61 -12.03 3.48
CA ARG A 27 -22.33 -11.84 4.91
C ARG A 27 -21.57 -13.04 5.49
N GLY A 28 -20.84 -12.82 6.57
CA GLY A 28 -20.08 -13.88 7.25
C GLY A 28 -19.08 -14.58 6.32
N LEU A 29 -18.96 -15.90 6.44
CA LEU A 29 -18.03 -16.72 5.64
C LEU A 29 -18.30 -16.62 4.13
N ILE A 30 -19.54 -16.41 3.71
CA ILE A 30 -19.92 -16.30 2.29
C ILE A 30 -19.21 -15.12 1.62
N ALA A 31 -18.90 -14.06 2.38
CA ALA A 31 -18.18 -12.89 1.86
C ALA A 31 -16.75 -13.20 1.38
N TYR A 32 -16.20 -14.33 1.81
CA TYR A 32 -14.87 -14.81 1.41
C TYR A 32 -14.97 -15.97 0.43
N VAL A 33 -15.86 -16.94 0.70
CA VAL A 33 -16.00 -18.15 -0.12
C VAL A 33 -16.55 -17.84 -1.51
N LEU A 34 -17.56 -16.97 -1.63
CA LEU A 34 -18.17 -16.65 -2.92
C LEU A 34 -17.19 -16.01 -3.91
N PRO A 35 -16.47 -14.90 -3.59
CA PRO A 35 -15.50 -14.34 -4.51
C PRO A 35 -14.31 -15.28 -4.78
N PHE A 36 -13.89 -16.08 -3.79
CA PHE A 36 -12.87 -17.11 -3.98
C PHE A 36 -13.30 -18.13 -5.05
N SER A 37 -14.47 -18.74 -4.87
CA SER A 37 -14.99 -19.79 -5.76
C SER A 37 -15.26 -19.27 -7.17
N LEU A 38 -15.92 -18.11 -7.29
CA LEU A 38 -16.18 -17.48 -8.59
C LEU A 38 -14.87 -17.20 -9.33
N SER A 39 -13.88 -16.62 -8.65
CA SER A 39 -12.60 -16.27 -9.27
C SER A 39 -11.80 -17.51 -9.67
N LEU A 40 -11.85 -18.61 -8.91
CA LEU A 40 -11.23 -19.87 -9.30
C LEU A 40 -11.91 -20.50 -10.53
N ILE A 41 -13.25 -20.42 -10.62
CA ILE A 41 -13.98 -20.87 -11.80
C ILE A 41 -13.55 -20.05 -13.02
N VAL A 42 -13.54 -18.71 -12.90
CA VAL A 42 -13.09 -17.83 -13.99
C VAL A 42 -11.63 -18.11 -14.36
N PHE A 43 -10.75 -18.27 -13.39
CA PHE A 43 -9.36 -18.66 -13.61
C PHE A 43 -9.28 -19.98 -14.40
N GLY A 44 -10.03 -21.01 -14.00
CA GLY A 44 -10.06 -22.31 -14.68
C GLY A 44 -10.63 -22.25 -16.10
N LEU A 45 -11.68 -21.44 -16.33
CA LEU A 45 -12.30 -21.27 -17.66
C LEU A 45 -11.42 -20.44 -18.61
N LEU A 46 -10.76 -19.42 -18.08
CA LEU A 46 -9.84 -18.59 -18.84
C LEU A 46 -8.44 -19.17 -18.92
N TYR A 47 -8.17 -20.21 -18.13
CA TYR A 47 -6.91 -20.93 -18.10
C TYR A 47 -6.48 -21.25 -19.52
N SER A 48 -5.26 -20.84 -19.84
CA SER A 48 -4.63 -21.11 -21.10
C SER A 48 -3.40 -21.93 -20.78
N ASN A 49 -3.17 -23.03 -21.50
CA ASN A 49 -1.95 -23.87 -21.41
C ASN A 49 -0.66 -23.13 -21.83
N ARG A 50 -0.65 -21.79 -21.73
CA ARG A 50 0.41 -20.87 -22.13
C ARG A 50 1.04 -20.17 -20.91
N PHE A 51 1.25 -20.89 -19.80
CA PHE A 51 2.18 -20.46 -18.74
C PHE A 51 3.61 -20.52 -19.28
N LYS A 52 3.93 -19.60 -20.19
CA LYS A 52 5.25 -19.44 -20.79
C LYS A 52 5.91 -18.21 -20.18
N ILE A 53 7.17 -18.36 -19.85
CA ILE A 53 8.07 -17.24 -19.61
C ILE A 53 8.70 -16.92 -20.96
N TYR A 54 8.42 -15.75 -21.53
CA TYR A 54 9.01 -15.34 -22.81
C TYR A 54 10.45 -14.87 -22.62
N GLU A 55 10.70 -14.06 -21.58
CA GLU A 55 12.01 -13.51 -21.28
C GLU A 55 12.35 -13.72 -19.79
N PRO A 56 13.17 -14.74 -19.46
CA PRO A 56 13.53 -15.06 -18.07
C PRO A 56 14.24 -13.93 -17.33
N LYS A 57 14.95 -13.05 -18.05
CA LYS A 57 15.63 -11.89 -17.46
C LYS A 57 14.64 -10.90 -16.85
N VAL A 58 13.55 -10.62 -17.57
CA VAL A 58 12.47 -9.75 -17.11
C VAL A 58 11.71 -10.41 -15.96
N PHE A 59 11.51 -11.73 -15.98
CA PHE A 59 10.96 -12.46 -14.83
C PHE A 59 11.84 -12.29 -13.57
N GLY A 60 13.16 -12.39 -13.71
CA GLY A 60 14.12 -12.17 -12.61
C GLY A 60 14.06 -10.77 -11.98
N LEU A 61 13.64 -9.74 -12.73
CA LEU A 61 13.48 -8.37 -12.21
C LEU A 61 12.39 -8.25 -11.15
N ILE A 62 11.42 -9.16 -11.10
CA ILE A 62 10.31 -9.10 -10.13
C ILE A 62 10.84 -9.04 -8.70
N VAL A 63 11.88 -9.83 -8.39
CA VAL A 63 12.54 -9.79 -7.07
C VAL A 63 13.05 -8.38 -6.77
N PHE A 64 13.71 -7.74 -7.74
CA PHE A 64 14.21 -6.37 -7.58
C PHE A 64 13.10 -5.36 -7.37
N PHE A 65 11.98 -5.47 -8.10
CA PHE A 65 10.82 -4.60 -7.90
C PHE A 65 10.32 -4.68 -6.45
N PHE A 66 10.22 -5.88 -5.88
CA PHE A 66 9.83 -6.05 -4.48
C PHE A 66 10.85 -5.51 -3.50
N LEU A 67 12.15 -5.69 -3.76
CA LEU A 67 13.19 -5.09 -2.90
C LEU A 67 13.13 -3.57 -2.91
N ILE A 68 12.93 -2.95 -4.08
CA ILE A 68 12.77 -1.50 -4.22
C ILE A 68 11.53 -1.04 -3.44
N ARG A 69 10.40 -1.74 -3.56
CA ARG A 69 9.19 -1.43 -2.81
C ARG A 69 9.38 -1.52 -1.30
N ILE A 70 9.97 -2.60 -0.80
CA ILE A 70 10.22 -2.77 0.63
C ILE A 70 11.13 -1.65 1.14
N ALA A 71 12.21 -1.34 0.40
CA ALA A 71 13.09 -0.24 0.74
C ALA A 71 12.35 1.11 0.75
N ASN A 72 11.50 1.36 -0.24
CA ASN A 72 10.65 2.54 -0.30
C ASN A 72 9.73 2.65 0.93
N ASP A 73 9.03 1.58 1.29
CA ASP A 73 8.09 1.59 2.40
C ASP A 73 8.81 1.77 3.76
N ILE A 74 10.01 1.20 3.90
CA ILE A 74 10.88 1.43 5.07
C ILE A 74 11.31 2.90 5.13
N VAL A 75 11.79 3.46 4.01
CA VAL A 75 12.21 4.87 3.96
C VAL A 75 11.04 5.79 4.28
N LEU A 76 9.87 5.55 3.69
CA LEU A 76 8.68 6.35 3.96
C LEU A 76 8.20 6.19 5.40
N GLY A 77 8.29 5.00 5.98
CA GLY A 77 7.93 4.77 7.37
C GLY A 77 8.94 5.37 8.36
N ILE A 78 10.22 5.44 8.01
CA ILE A 78 11.24 6.18 8.78
C ILE A 78 10.95 7.68 8.71
N VAL A 79 10.59 8.20 7.53
CA VAL A 79 10.30 9.62 7.36
C VAL A 79 9.01 10.00 8.08
N ARG A 80 7.89 9.31 7.85
CA ARG A 80 6.55 9.72 8.31
C ARG A 80 5.97 8.92 9.49
N GLY A 81 6.67 7.88 9.93
CA GLY A 81 6.16 6.93 10.90
C GLY A 81 5.45 5.75 10.26
N PHE A 82 5.23 4.71 11.07
CA PHE A 82 4.53 3.49 10.67
C PHE A 82 3.12 3.46 11.29
N GLY A 83 2.13 3.06 10.49
CA GLY A 83 0.77 2.79 10.93
C GLY A 83 0.50 1.29 10.97
N ARG A 84 -0.41 0.86 11.85
CA ARG A 84 -0.87 -0.54 11.87
C ARG A 84 -1.71 -0.81 10.61
N ASN A 85 -1.43 -1.92 9.96
CA ASN A 85 -2.20 -2.41 8.83
C ASN A 85 -3.44 -3.19 9.33
N PRO A 86 -4.67 -2.69 9.11
CA PRO A 86 -5.89 -3.36 9.55
C PRO A 86 -6.05 -4.77 8.98
N LEU A 87 -5.50 -5.01 7.78
CA LEU A 87 -5.60 -6.28 7.07
C LEU A 87 -4.74 -7.38 7.69
N ALA A 88 -3.73 -7.00 8.48
CA ALA A 88 -2.70 -7.90 8.98
C ALA A 88 -2.67 -7.96 10.52
N ILE A 89 -3.70 -7.45 11.21
CA ILE A 89 -3.77 -7.46 12.68
C ILE A 89 -3.85 -8.90 13.19
N GLU A 90 -4.78 -9.68 12.66
CA GLU A 90 -5.06 -11.07 13.06
C GLU A 90 -4.67 -12.07 11.96
N PHE A 91 -4.24 -13.27 12.37
CA PHE A 91 -3.91 -14.34 11.43
C PHE A 91 -5.11 -14.76 10.55
N SER A 92 -6.32 -14.81 11.13
CA SER A 92 -7.58 -15.04 10.42
C SER A 92 -7.80 -13.99 9.31
N GLY A 93 -7.56 -12.71 9.61
CA GLY A 93 -7.64 -11.60 8.66
C GLY A 93 -6.68 -11.76 7.49
N ILE A 94 -5.43 -12.17 7.77
CA ILE A 94 -4.43 -12.48 6.73
C ILE A 94 -4.94 -13.63 5.86
N LEU A 95 -5.32 -14.75 6.46
CA LEU A 95 -5.74 -15.96 5.74
C LEU A 95 -6.96 -15.70 4.85
N PHE A 96 -8.05 -15.17 5.41
CA PHE A 96 -9.28 -14.90 4.66
C PHE A 96 -9.10 -13.76 3.65
N GLY A 97 -8.27 -12.78 3.98
CA GLY A 97 -7.88 -11.72 3.05
C GLY A 97 -7.18 -12.27 1.82
N LEU A 98 -6.15 -13.11 2.00
CA LEU A 98 -5.41 -13.76 0.92
C LEU A 98 -6.26 -14.71 0.10
N LEU A 99 -7.09 -15.53 0.76
CA LEU A 99 -8.06 -16.39 0.08
C LEU A 99 -8.98 -15.56 -0.81
N ARG A 100 -9.42 -14.38 -0.37
CA ARG A 100 -10.25 -13.52 -1.22
C ARG A 100 -9.47 -12.93 -2.40
N VAL A 101 -8.29 -12.36 -2.18
CA VAL A 101 -7.63 -11.50 -3.19
C VAL A 101 -6.74 -12.24 -4.19
N ILE A 102 -6.12 -13.36 -3.81
CA ILE A 102 -5.21 -14.08 -4.72
C ILE A 102 -5.96 -14.65 -5.92
N PRO A 103 -7.09 -15.37 -5.76
CA PRO A 103 -7.85 -15.89 -6.90
C PRO A 103 -8.38 -14.79 -7.83
N ILE A 104 -8.81 -13.65 -7.27
CA ILE A 104 -9.24 -12.49 -8.05
C ILE A 104 -8.07 -11.99 -8.92
N ALA A 105 -6.88 -11.85 -8.34
CA ALA A 105 -5.70 -11.46 -9.09
C ALA A 105 -5.40 -12.45 -10.23
N LEU A 106 -5.42 -13.76 -9.95
CA LEU A 106 -5.22 -14.80 -10.97
C LEU A 106 -6.22 -14.71 -12.14
N ALA A 107 -7.50 -14.51 -11.83
CA ALA A 107 -8.55 -14.36 -12.84
C ALA A 107 -8.31 -13.13 -13.74
N ILE A 108 -7.91 -12.00 -13.15
CA ILE A 108 -7.57 -10.76 -13.87
C ILE A 108 -6.36 -10.96 -14.78
N GLU A 109 -5.32 -11.64 -14.30
CA GLU A 109 -4.14 -11.94 -15.11
C GLU A 109 -4.48 -12.85 -16.30
N CYS A 110 -5.33 -13.85 -16.12
CA CYS A 110 -5.81 -14.70 -17.22
C CYS A 110 -6.66 -13.91 -18.23
N PHE A 111 -7.56 -13.05 -17.76
CA PHE A 111 -8.32 -12.16 -18.63
C PHE A 111 -7.40 -11.25 -19.46
N ARG A 112 -6.41 -10.63 -18.80
CA ARG A 112 -5.41 -9.79 -19.47
C ARG A 112 -4.70 -10.56 -20.59
N ALA A 113 -4.27 -11.79 -20.30
CA ALA A 113 -3.62 -12.65 -21.28
C ALA A 113 -4.52 -12.94 -22.49
N VAL A 114 -5.80 -13.30 -22.26
CA VAL A 114 -6.78 -13.60 -23.32
C VAL A 114 -6.99 -12.41 -24.25
N VAL A 115 -7.11 -11.19 -23.70
CA VAL A 115 -7.32 -9.97 -24.49
C VAL A 115 -6.04 -9.58 -25.24
N LEU A 116 -4.88 -9.56 -24.56
CA LEU A 116 -3.62 -9.12 -25.16
C LEU A 116 -3.09 -10.09 -26.22
N ASP A 117 -3.33 -11.40 -26.10
CA ASP A 117 -3.00 -12.37 -27.16
C ASP A 117 -3.71 -12.06 -28.49
N ARG A 118 -4.86 -11.37 -28.43
CA ARG A 118 -5.66 -11.03 -29.61
C ARG A 118 -5.41 -9.60 -30.08
N PHE A 119 -5.42 -8.66 -29.17
CA PHE A 119 -5.47 -7.22 -29.45
C PHE A 119 -4.18 -6.49 -29.09
N GLY A 120 -3.24 -7.15 -28.39
CA GLY A 120 -1.95 -6.58 -27.96
C GLY A 120 -0.98 -6.23 -29.09
N ARG A 121 -1.41 -6.19 -30.36
CA ARG A 121 -0.62 -5.70 -31.49
C ARG A 121 -0.55 -4.17 -31.56
N SER A 122 -1.35 -3.47 -30.75
CA SER A 122 -1.34 -2.03 -30.69
C SER A 122 -1.27 -1.56 -29.26
N PHE A 123 -0.41 -0.57 -29.02
CA PHE A 123 -0.26 0.06 -27.70
C PHE A 123 -1.58 0.68 -27.20
N TYR A 124 -2.48 1.08 -28.09
CA TYR A 124 -3.80 1.59 -27.70
C TYR A 124 -4.64 0.53 -26.98
N TRP A 125 -4.56 -0.75 -27.37
CA TRP A 125 -5.27 -1.82 -26.68
C TRP A 125 -4.71 -2.09 -25.28
N ILE A 126 -3.41 -1.86 -25.07
CA ILE A 126 -2.79 -1.90 -23.73
C ILE A 126 -3.38 -0.81 -22.83
N LEU A 127 -3.52 0.41 -23.36
CA LEU A 127 -4.16 1.50 -22.63
C LEU A 127 -5.64 1.20 -22.34
N SER A 128 -6.40 0.74 -23.35
CA SER A 128 -7.83 0.45 -23.19
C SER A 128 -8.11 -0.67 -22.18
N ILE A 129 -7.40 -1.80 -22.24
CA ILE A 129 -7.59 -2.88 -21.27
C ILE A 129 -7.18 -2.44 -19.86
N SER A 130 -6.12 -1.65 -19.75
CA SER A 130 -5.65 -1.15 -18.46
C SER A 130 -6.66 -0.21 -17.85
N LEU A 131 -7.27 0.68 -18.64
CA LEU A 131 -8.32 1.58 -18.17
C LEU A 131 -9.55 0.80 -17.72
N PHE A 132 -9.99 -0.18 -18.53
CA PHE A 132 -11.10 -1.06 -18.18
C PHE A 132 -10.89 -1.76 -16.83
N LEU A 133 -9.72 -2.38 -16.62
CA LEU A 133 -9.40 -3.05 -15.36
C LEU A 133 -9.31 -2.08 -14.18
N SER A 134 -8.80 -0.87 -14.40
CA SER A 134 -8.71 0.17 -13.36
C SER A 134 -10.07 0.65 -12.90
N LEU A 135 -11.02 0.74 -13.85
CA LEU A 135 -12.38 1.10 -13.53
C LEU A 135 -13.08 -0.02 -12.74
N LEU A 136 -12.77 -1.28 -13.03
CA LEU A 136 -13.33 -2.41 -12.30
C LEU A 136 -12.74 -2.59 -10.90
N GLU A 137 -11.43 -2.38 -10.71
CA GLU A 137 -10.80 -2.59 -9.39
C GLU A 137 -11.30 -1.57 -8.34
N ASN A 138 -11.79 -0.40 -8.77
CA ASN A 138 -12.38 0.60 -7.88
C ASN A 138 -13.82 0.23 -7.47
N PRO A 139 -14.18 0.35 -6.17
CA PRO A 139 -15.54 0.08 -5.71
C PRO A 139 -16.57 0.96 -6.41
N TYR A 140 -17.71 0.37 -6.80
CA TYR A 140 -18.75 1.08 -7.52
C TYR A 140 -19.32 2.29 -6.76
N THR A 141 -19.31 2.21 -5.42
CA THR A 141 -19.79 3.27 -4.52
C THR A 141 -19.01 4.57 -4.68
N LYS A 142 -17.73 4.50 -5.08
CA LYS A 142 -16.93 5.69 -5.39
C LYS A 142 -17.50 6.43 -6.59
N TYR A 143 -17.87 5.73 -7.65
CA TYR A 143 -18.50 6.37 -8.81
C TYR A 143 -19.83 7.02 -8.48
N LEU A 144 -20.66 6.34 -7.68
CA LEU A 144 -21.94 6.91 -7.23
C LEU A 144 -21.72 8.18 -6.39
N SER A 145 -20.73 8.18 -5.49
CA SER A 145 -20.41 9.36 -4.70
C SER A 145 -19.91 10.54 -5.52
N LEU A 146 -19.35 10.30 -6.72
CA LEU A 146 -18.87 11.37 -7.59
C LEU A 146 -19.99 12.15 -8.28
N LEU A 147 -21.15 11.53 -8.51
CA LEU A 147 -22.28 12.16 -9.19
C LEU A 147 -22.84 13.38 -8.44
N SER A 148 -22.66 13.41 -7.12
CA SER A 148 -23.10 14.51 -6.24
C SER A 148 -21.94 15.32 -5.67
N SER A 149 -20.72 15.15 -6.20
CA SER A 149 -19.49 15.71 -5.64
C SER A 149 -19.00 16.99 -6.33
N GLY A 150 -18.17 17.76 -5.65
CA GLY A 150 -17.51 18.95 -6.20
C GLY A 150 -16.26 18.60 -7.02
N TYR A 151 -15.67 19.65 -7.60
CA TYR A 151 -14.43 19.52 -8.40
C TYR A 151 -13.28 18.85 -7.62
N ARG A 152 -13.15 19.16 -6.32
CA ARG A 152 -12.04 18.66 -5.48
C ARG A 152 -12.12 17.14 -5.31
N GLU A 153 -13.31 16.60 -5.10
CA GLU A 153 -13.55 15.16 -4.96
C GLU A 153 -13.25 14.41 -6.26
N ILE A 154 -13.62 14.98 -7.41
CA ILE A 154 -13.29 14.42 -8.73
C ILE A 154 -11.77 14.37 -8.93
N VAL A 155 -11.06 15.46 -8.62
CA VAL A 155 -9.60 15.51 -8.70
C VAL A 155 -8.97 14.46 -7.77
N ASN A 156 -9.44 14.37 -6.53
CA ASN A 156 -8.97 13.36 -5.59
C ASN A 156 -9.19 11.94 -6.11
N PHE A 157 -10.37 11.63 -6.65
CA PHE A 157 -10.62 10.32 -7.25
C PHE A 157 -9.64 10.02 -8.39
N ILE A 158 -9.40 10.97 -9.29
CA ILE A 158 -8.48 10.76 -10.41
C ILE A 158 -7.06 10.47 -9.90
N PHE A 159 -6.52 11.31 -9.01
CA PHE A 159 -5.11 11.22 -8.63
C PHE A 159 -4.81 10.21 -7.52
N ILE A 160 -5.74 10.02 -6.59
CA ILE A 160 -5.56 9.12 -5.44
C ILE A 160 -5.99 7.70 -5.80
N ASP A 161 -7.11 7.53 -6.52
CA ASP A 161 -7.72 6.23 -6.74
C ASP A 161 -7.50 5.67 -8.15
N LEU A 162 -7.79 6.44 -9.20
CA LEU A 162 -7.82 5.93 -10.57
C LEU A 162 -6.43 5.84 -11.21
N LEU A 163 -5.67 6.93 -11.21
CA LEU A 163 -4.39 7.05 -11.93
C LEU A 163 -3.32 6.06 -11.45
N PRO A 164 -3.15 5.78 -10.15
CA PRO A 164 -2.18 4.79 -9.67
C PRO A 164 -2.54 3.37 -10.11
N ILE A 165 -3.81 3.00 -10.02
CA ILE A 165 -4.31 1.69 -10.46
C ILE A 165 -4.16 1.56 -11.98
N TYR A 166 -4.44 2.63 -12.73
CA TYR A 166 -4.25 2.66 -14.17
C TYR A 166 -2.80 2.47 -14.60
N THR A 167 -1.90 3.19 -13.94
CA THR A 167 -0.45 3.03 -14.15
C THR A 167 -0.01 1.59 -13.86
N LYS A 168 -0.53 0.97 -12.79
CA LYS A 168 -0.24 -0.43 -12.43
C LYS A 168 -0.70 -1.39 -13.52
N HIS A 169 -1.90 -1.22 -14.06
CA HIS A 169 -2.40 -2.11 -15.11
C HIS A 169 -1.68 -1.91 -16.45
N ILE A 170 -1.24 -0.70 -16.78
CA ILE A 170 -0.35 -0.46 -17.93
C ILE A 170 0.93 -1.27 -17.76
N PHE A 171 1.57 -1.17 -16.58
CA PHE A 171 2.76 -1.94 -16.25
C PHE A 171 2.56 -3.44 -16.34
N LEU A 172 1.48 -3.99 -15.75
CA LEU A 172 1.18 -5.42 -15.82
C LEU A 172 0.95 -5.90 -17.25
N SER A 173 0.34 -5.07 -18.09
CA SER A 173 0.15 -5.37 -19.52
C SER A 173 1.46 -5.37 -20.29
N ILE A 174 2.38 -4.45 -19.99
CA ILE A 174 3.73 -4.46 -20.57
C ILE A 174 4.54 -5.65 -20.07
N LEU A 175 4.46 -5.97 -18.77
CA LEU A 175 5.13 -7.11 -18.15
C LEU A 175 4.64 -8.44 -18.77
N TYR A 176 3.34 -8.55 -19.06
CA TYR A 176 2.76 -9.69 -19.77
C TYR A 176 3.38 -9.86 -21.16
N ILE A 177 3.42 -8.79 -21.96
CA ILE A 177 3.97 -8.86 -23.32
C ILE A 177 5.48 -9.14 -23.28
N SER A 178 6.18 -8.57 -22.30
CA SER A 178 7.64 -8.72 -22.16
C SER A 178 8.05 -10.12 -21.71
N SER A 179 7.27 -10.75 -20.83
CA SER A 179 7.76 -11.95 -20.11
C SER A 179 6.71 -13.03 -19.86
N GLY A 180 5.46 -12.81 -20.22
CA GLY A 180 4.37 -13.78 -20.16
C GLY A 180 3.56 -13.73 -18.86
N ILE A 181 2.55 -14.60 -18.79
CA ILE A 181 1.56 -14.62 -17.69
C ILE A 181 2.16 -15.02 -16.33
N VAL A 182 3.21 -15.85 -16.33
CA VAL A 182 3.86 -16.29 -15.09
C VAL A 182 4.40 -15.10 -14.32
N SER A 183 5.01 -14.14 -15.02
CA SER A 183 5.55 -12.91 -14.43
C SER A 183 4.47 -12.04 -13.82
N THR A 184 3.34 -11.86 -14.51
CA THR A 184 2.29 -10.99 -14.02
C THR A 184 1.51 -11.61 -12.85
N ILE A 185 1.28 -12.92 -12.89
CA ILE A 185 0.75 -13.67 -11.74
C ILE A 185 1.71 -13.55 -10.55
N THR A 186 3.00 -13.80 -10.76
CA THR A 186 4.00 -13.73 -9.69
C THR A 186 4.03 -12.35 -9.07
N PHE A 187 4.09 -11.29 -9.89
CA PHE A 187 4.06 -9.92 -9.38
C PHE A 187 2.76 -9.60 -8.63
N SER A 188 1.60 -9.87 -9.23
CA SER A 188 0.30 -9.56 -8.62
C SER A 188 0.06 -10.36 -7.33
N SER A 189 0.48 -11.62 -7.27
CA SER A 189 0.37 -12.43 -6.05
C SER A 189 1.29 -11.93 -4.94
N ILE A 190 2.57 -11.65 -5.22
CA ILE A 190 3.50 -11.14 -4.20
C ILE A 190 3.04 -9.74 -3.72
N ASP A 191 2.51 -8.89 -4.60
CA ASP A 191 1.94 -7.58 -4.25
C ASP A 191 0.80 -7.70 -3.23
N LYS A 192 -0.14 -8.63 -3.45
CA LYS A 192 -1.24 -8.88 -2.51
C LYS A 192 -0.75 -9.57 -1.22
N ILE A 193 0.17 -10.53 -1.32
CA ILE A 193 0.78 -11.18 -0.15
C ILE A 193 1.46 -10.15 0.74
N TYR A 194 2.27 -9.27 0.16
CA TYR A 194 2.93 -8.18 0.88
C TYR A 194 1.91 -7.29 1.60
N LEU A 195 0.90 -6.79 0.88
CA LEU A 195 -0.11 -5.90 1.45
C LEU A 195 -0.91 -6.53 2.60
N TYR A 196 -1.23 -7.82 2.51
CA TYR A 196 -2.05 -8.50 3.52
C TYR A 196 -1.22 -9.12 4.65
N SER A 197 0.08 -9.36 4.46
CA SER A 197 0.91 -10.02 5.48
C SER A 197 1.73 -9.03 6.32
N VAL A 198 2.00 -7.84 5.78
CA VAL A 198 2.84 -6.85 6.46
C VAL A 198 2.01 -6.10 7.51
N PRO A 199 2.36 -6.20 8.81
CA PRO A 199 1.55 -5.66 9.90
C PRO A 199 1.65 -4.15 10.08
N ILE A 200 2.73 -3.55 9.59
CA ILE A 200 2.99 -2.12 9.70
C ILE A 200 3.35 -1.56 8.33
N LEU A 201 2.66 -0.51 7.93
CA LEU A 201 2.87 0.17 6.66
C LEU A 201 3.25 1.62 6.92
N PRO A 202 3.96 2.30 6.01
CA PRO A 202 4.24 3.72 6.16
C PRO A 202 2.93 4.51 6.28
N ASN A 203 2.82 5.36 7.30
CA ASN A 203 1.65 6.20 7.54
C ASN A 203 1.79 7.52 6.79
N ILE A 204 1.56 7.47 5.47
CA ILE A 204 1.67 8.62 4.58
C ILE A 204 0.32 9.03 3.99
N PRO A 205 0.12 10.33 3.67
CA PRO A 205 -1.06 10.78 2.94
C PRO A 205 -1.24 10.00 1.65
N LEU A 206 -2.49 9.64 1.34
CA LEU A 206 -2.81 8.81 0.18
C LEU A 206 -2.34 9.44 -1.13
N SER A 207 -2.40 10.77 -1.27
CA SER A 207 -1.89 11.49 -2.44
C SER A 207 -0.40 11.26 -2.68
N ILE A 208 0.41 11.29 -1.61
CA ILE A 208 1.85 11.01 -1.68
C ILE A 208 2.09 9.55 -2.03
N SER A 209 1.37 8.62 -1.38
CA SER A 209 1.46 7.19 -1.66
C SER A 209 1.16 6.88 -3.14
N SER A 210 0.09 7.47 -3.66
CA SER A 210 -0.32 7.35 -5.05
C SER A 210 0.75 7.86 -6.03
N ALA A 211 1.31 9.05 -5.79
CA ALA A 211 2.39 9.61 -6.61
C ALA A 211 3.65 8.73 -6.61
N ILE A 212 4.04 8.23 -5.45
CA ILE A 212 5.20 7.35 -5.29
C ILE A 212 4.96 6.01 -5.99
N ASN A 213 3.76 5.43 -5.89
CA ASN A 213 3.43 4.20 -6.60
C ASN A 213 3.56 4.37 -8.13
N ILE A 214 3.11 5.50 -8.68
CA ILE A 214 3.28 5.81 -10.11
C ILE A 214 4.77 5.94 -10.45
N LEU A 215 5.56 6.62 -9.61
CA LEU A 215 7.02 6.73 -9.79
C LEU A 215 7.71 5.36 -9.78
N LEU A 216 7.40 4.51 -8.80
CA LEU A 216 7.95 3.16 -8.70
C LEU A 216 7.66 2.34 -9.97
N ILE A 217 6.44 2.44 -10.48
CA ILE A 217 6.06 1.75 -11.72
C ILE A 217 6.85 2.29 -12.92
N ALA A 218 7.05 3.60 -13.03
CA ALA A 218 7.89 4.18 -14.07
C ALA A 218 9.35 3.65 -13.98
N ILE A 219 9.90 3.54 -12.76
CA ILE A 219 11.21 2.95 -12.51
C ILE A 219 11.24 1.47 -12.94
N TYR A 220 10.21 0.69 -12.63
CA TYR A 220 10.13 -0.72 -13.05
C TYR A 220 10.15 -0.85 -14.57
N LEU A 221 9.44 0.00 -15.30
CA LEU A 221 9.49 0.01 -16.76
C LEU A 221 10.87 0.40 -17.29
N ILE A 222 11.58 1.35 -16.65
CA ILE A 222 12.96 1.67 -17.02
C ILE A 222 13.87 0.44 -16.85
N LEU A 223 13.73 -0.29 -15.75
CA LEU A 223 14.52 -1.51 -15.51
C LEU A 223 14.20 -2.61 -16.54
N ILE A 224 12.92 -2.78 -16.92
CA ILE A 224 12.54 -3.70 -18.00
C ILE A 224 13.19 -3.28 -19.32
N TYR A 225 13.13 -1.99 -19.65
CA TYR A 225 13.75 -1.46 -20.88
C TYR A 225 15.26 -1.73 -20.92
N ILE A 226 15.98 -1.47 -19.83
CA ILE A 226 17.42 -1.76 -19.71
C ILE A 226 17.68 -3.26 -19.88
N ALA A 227 16.88 -4.13 -19.24
CA ALA A 227 17.07 -5.58 -19.33
C ALA A 227 16.83 -6.16 -20.74
N ILE A 228 15.97 -5.52 -21.54
CA ILE A 228 15.67 -5.92 -22.92
C ILE A 228 16.67 -5.31 -23.91
N TYR A 229 17.00 -4.02 -23.77
CA TYR A 229 17.73 -3.26 -24.80
C TYR A 229 19.23 -3.09 -24.50
N GLU A 230 19.60 -2.85 -23.24
CA GLU A 230 20.99 -2.58 -22.83
C GLU A 230 21.57 -3.77 -22.08
N TYR A 231 21.65 -4.92 -22.77
CA TYR A 231 21.98 -6.20 -22.12
C TYR A 231 23.32 -6.18 -21.37
N ASP A 232 24.37 -5.60 -21.97
CA ASP A 232 25.70 -5.53 -21.34
C ASP A 232 25.66 -4.72 -20.03
N VAL A 233 24.87 -3.63 -20.02
CA VAL A 233 24.66 -2.79 -18.84
C VAL A 233 23.90 -3.57 -17.78
N TYR A 234 22.79 -4.20 -18.15
CA TYR A 234 21.99 -5.05 -17.27
C TYR A 234 22.85 -6.15 -16.62
N GLU A 235 23.61 -6.89 -17.42
CA GLU A 235 24.40 -8.02 -16.95
C GLU A 235 25.53 -7.58 -16.00
N TYR A 236 26.20 -6.47 -16.30
CA TYR A 236 27.20 -5.87 -15.42
C TYR A 236 26.64 -5.56 -14.03
N TYR A 237 25.49 -4.88 -13.96
CA TYR A 237 24.86 -4.53 -12.68
C TYR A 237 24.30 -5.75 -11.96
N LEU A 238 23.72 -6.72 -12.68
CA LEU A 238 23.22 -7.97 -12.10
C LEU A 238 24.35 -8.75 -11.43
N ARG A 239 25.50 -8.92 -12.10
CA ARG A 239 26.67 -9.61 -11.53
C ARG A 239 27.20 -8.87 -10.28
N LYS A 240 27.27 -7.54 -10.34
CA LYS A 240 27.68 -6.70 -9.20
C LYS A 240 26.73 -6.86 -8.01
N PHE A 241 25.43 -6.95 -8.25
CA PHE A 241 24.41 -7.17 -7.22
C PHE A 241 24.49 -8.59 -6.63
N LEU A 242 24.56 -9.62 -7.47
CA LEU A 242 24.66 -11.02 -7.03
C LEU A 242 25.89 -11.25 -6.15
N ARG A 243 27.01 -10.57 -6.42
CA ARG A 243 28.21 -10.59 -5.57
C ARG A 243 27.95 -10.08 -4.15
N ARG A 244 26.98 -9.16 -3.96
CA ARG A 244 26.62 -8.58 -2.66
C ARG A 244 25.34 -9.17 -2.05
N ARG A 245 24.77 -10.25 -2.64
CA ARG A 245 23.50 -10.84 -2.21
C ARG A 245 23.46 -11.18 -0.71
N HIS A 246 24.58 -11.62 -0.14
CA HIS A 246 24.67 -11.97 1.29
C HIS A 246 24.50 -10.74 2.19
N ILE A 247 25.00 -9.57 1.77
CA ILE A 247 24.83 -8.31 2.52
C ILE A 247 23.36 -7.88 2.46
N ILE A 248 22.76 -7.92 1.27
CA ILE A 248 21.35 -7.55 1.06
C ILE A 248 20.43 -8.49 1.86
N ALA A 249 20.68 -9.80 1.83
CA ALA A 249 19.93 -10.77 2.61
C ALA A 249 20.01 -10.50 4.11
N ARG A 250 21.20 -10.15 4.63
CA ARG A 250 21.38 -9.76 6.05
C ARG A 250 20.61 -8.50 6.39
N VAL A 251 20.67 -7.47 5.54
CA VAL A 251 19.91 -6.22 5.75
C VAL A 251 18.42 -6.50 5.78
N LEU A 252 17.89 -7.25 4.81
CA LEU A 252 16.46 -7.61 4.78
C LEU A 252 16.05 -8.44 6.00
N MET A 253 16.86 -9.41 6.42
CA MET A 253 16.60 -10.22 7.61
C MET A 253 16.57 -9.36 8.87
N VAL A 254 17.49 -8.40 9.01
CA VAL A 254 17.50 -7.43 10.12
C VAL A 254 16.28 -6.51 10.05
N SER A 255 15.92 -5.99 8.88
CA SER A 255 14.72 -5.16 8.71
C SER A 255 13.45 -5.94 9.08
N ILE A 256 13.31 -7.19 8.64
CA ILE A 256 12.19 -8.07 9.00
C ILE A 256 12.19 -8.34 10.51
N ALA A 257 13.34 -8.65 11.11
CA ALA A 257 13.45 -8.85 12.55
C ALA A 257 13.07 -7.59 13.34
N ILE A 258 13.48 -6.41 12.89
CA ILE A 258 13.08 -5.12 13.47
C ILE A 258 11.56 -4.93 13.33
N ILE A 259 10.98 -5.18 12.16
CA ILE A 259 9.52 -5.07 11.95
C ILE A 259 8.75 -6.02 12.88
N ILE A 260 9.22 -7.27 13.02
CA ILE A 260 8.64 -8.26 13.93
C ILE A 260 8.79 -7.79 15.39
N TYR A 261 9.96 -7.30 15.77
CA TYR A 261 10.21 -6.77 17.12
C TYR A 261 9.33 -5.56 17.42
N LEU A 262 9.24 -4.58 16.52
CA LEU A 262 8.37 -3.42 16.65
C LEU A 262 6.90 -3.82 16.82
N ARG A 263 6.46 -4.90 16.15
CA ARG A 263 5.12 -5.48 16.32
C ARG A 263 4.94 -6.10 17.71
N ILE A 264 5.87 -6.96 18.15
CA ILE A 264 5.77 -7.65 19.45
C ILE A 264 5.85 -6.64 20.60
N ALA A 265 6.75 -5.66 20.49
CA ALA A 265 6.98 -4.64 21.50
C ALA A 265 5.95 -3.50 21.46
N ASN A 266 5.05 -3.47 20.45
CA ASN A 266 3.99 -2.47 20.32
C ASN A 266 4.50 -1.01 20.44
N ILE A 267 5.68 -0.75 19.88
CA ILE A 267 6.33 0.56 19.97
C ILE A 267 5.57 1.56 19.08
N GLY A 268 5.11 2.67 19.65
CA GLY A 268 4.47 3.75 18.90
C GLY A 268 5.47 4.86 18.58
N LEU A 269 5.44 5.37 17.34
CA LEU A 269 6.22 6.54 16.89
C LEU A 269 5.23 7.65 16.50
N TYR A 270 5.24 8.76 17.24
CA TYR A 270 4.28 9.86 17.07
C TYR A 270 5.01 11.17 16.82
N ILE A 271 4.54 11.94 15.84
CA ILE A 271 5.05 13.29 15.59
C ILE A 271 4.24 14.27 16.45
N VAL A 272 4.94 15.12 17.19
CA VAL A 272 4.33 16.17 18.01
C VAL A 272 3.82 17.28 17.09
N SER A 273 2.51 17.40 16.96
CA SER A 273 1.84 18.34 16.05
C SER A 273 1.33 19.62 16.72
N SER A 274 1.36 19.69 18.06
CA SER A 274 0.87 20.82 18.84
C SER A 274 1.92 21.31 19.86
N GLY A 275 1.75 22.55 20.32
CA GLY A 275 2.64 23.16 21.32
C GLY A 275 2.28 22.85 22.77
N SER A 276 1.33 21.94 23.05
CA SER A 276 0.80 21.73 24.41
C SER A 276 1.81 21.16 25.39
N MET A 277 2.87 20.52 24.89
CA MET A 277 3.94 19.92 25.69
C MET A 277 5.23 20.75 25.72
N SER A 278 5.22 21.98 25.20
CA SER A 278 6.40 22.86 25.25
C SER A 278 6.68 23.31 26.70
N PRO A 279 7.95 23.38 27.14
CA PRO A 279 9.20 23.18 26.39
C PRO A 279 9.70 21.72 26.33
N THR A 280 9.03 20.79 27.03
CA THR A 280 9.47 19.39 27.14
C THR A 280 9.48 18.66 25.79
N MET A 281 8.48 18.95 24.95
CA MET A 281 8.41 18.49 23.56
C MET A 281 7.97 19.65 22.68
N ASN A 282 8.66 19.83 21.57
CA ASN A 282 8.38 20.88 20.61
C ASN A 282 7.62 20.33 19.41
N ILE A 283 6.92 21.23 18.72
CA ILE A 283 6.28 20.92 17.45
C ILE A 283 7.36 20.41 16.47
N GLY A 284 7.13 19.23 15.91
CA GLY A 284 8.07 18.56 15.02
C GLY A 284 9.06 17.63 15.71
N ASP A 285 8.92 17.35 17.00
CA ASP A 285 9.65 16.27 17.65
C ASP A 285 8.98 14.91 17.36
N ILE A 286 9.75 13.82 17.41
CA ILE A 286 9.22 12.45 17.37
C ILE A 286 9.26 11.85 18.76
N ALA A 287 8.10 11.48 19.29
CA ALA A 287 7.93 10.76 20.53
C ALA A 287 7.87 9.24 20.28
N ILE A 288 8.71 8.50 21.00
CA ILE A 288 8.72 7.03 21.02
C ILE A 288 7.99 6.57 22.27
N THR A 289 7.00 5.69 22.10
CA THR A 289 6.14 5.20 23.19
C THR A 289 6.19 3.68 23.31
N LEU A 290 6.04 3.19 24.54
CA LEU A 290 5.93 1.77 24.85
C LEU A 290 4.67 1.49 25.69
N PRO A 291 3.98 0.36 25.48
CA PRO A 291 2.86 -0.05 26.32
C PRO A 291 3.39 -0.54 27.68
N ILE A 292 3.61 0.40 28.60
CA ILE A 292 4.06 0.16 29.96
C ILE A 292 2.85 0.24 30.88
N LYS A 293 2.67 -0.77 31.74
CA LYS A 293 1.56 -0.82 32.72
C LYS A 293 1.84 0.06 33.95
N ASP A 294 3.10 0.19 34.33
CA ASP A 294 3.53 1.01 35.47
C ASP A 294 3.65 2.48 35.05
N ILE A 295 2.49 3.13 34.94
CA ILE A 295 2.38 4.57 34.67
C ILE A 295 2.36 5.29 36.00
N GLU A 296 3.33 6.18 36.19
CA GLU A 296 3.48 6.97 37.41
C GLU A 296 3.15 8.43 37.17
N ARG A 297 2.92 9.16 38.27
CA ARG A 297 2.83 10.62 38.24
C ARG A 297 4.08 11.20 37.55
N ASN A 298 3.89 12.28 36.80
CA ASN A 298 4.87 12.95 35.95
C ASN A 298 5.29 12.20 34.69
N ASN A 299 4.80 10.99 34.43
CA ASN A 299 5.05 10.33 33.15
C ASN A 299 4.28 11.02 32.03
N ILE A 300 4.83 11.04 30.81
CA ILE A 300 4.13 11.48 29.62
C ILE A 300 3.54 10.23 28.96
N ILE A 301 2.23 10.26 28.68
CA ILE A 301 1.52 9.15 28.07
C ILE A 301 0.86 9.58 26.78
N ALA A 302 0.91 8.71 25.77
CA ALA A 302 0.07 8.79 24.58
C ALA A 302 -1.23 8.03 24.85
N PHE A 303 -2.36 8.66 24.58
CA PHE A 303 -3.68 8.07 24.79
C PHE A 303 -4.67 8.54 23.72
N LEU A 304 -5.76 7.79 23.57
CA LEU A 304 -6.88 8.16 22.70
C LEU A 304 -7.84 9.08 23.45
N SER A 305 -8.02 10.31 22.96
CA SER A 305 -8.96 11.27 23.52
C SER A 305 -10.42 10.86 23.22
N PRO A 306 -11.41 11.40 23.95
CA PRO A 306 -12.83 11.19 23.63
C PRO A 306 -13.21 11.58 22.20
N ASN A 307 -12.44 12.45 21.56
CA ASN A 307 -12.65 12.91 20.18
C ASN A 307 -11.98 11.99 19.14
N GLY A 308 -11.33 10.90 19.57
CA GLY A 308 -10.66 9.95 18.68
C GLY A 308 -9.26 10.36 18.24
N GLU A 309 -8.68 11.39 18.86
CA GLU A 309 -7.33 11.87 18.54
C GLU A 309 -6.29 11.29 19.49
N ILE A 310 -5.08 11.04 18.98
CA ILE A 310 -3.95 10.63 19.83
C ILE A 310 -3.36 11.88 20.47
N VAL A 311 -3.44 11.97 21.80
CA VAL A 311 -2.93 13.09 22.60
C VAL A 311 -1.79 12.60 23.49
N MET A 312 -0.76 13.43 23.63
CA MET A 312 0.38 13.15 24.51
C MET A 312 0.48 14.22 25.58
N HIS A 313 0.12 13.87 26.82
CA HIS A 313 0.17 14.80 27.97
C HIS A 313 0.78 14.14 29.20
N ARG A 314 1.16 14.96 30.19
CA ARG A 314 1.76 14.51 31.44
C ARG A 314 0.68 14.08 32.44
N VAL A 315 0.87 12.92 33.06
CA VAL A 315 0.06 12.47 34.18
C VAL A 315 0.36 13.35 35.38
N ILE A 316 -0.63 14.09 35.85
CA ILE A 316 -0.51 14.94 37.04
C ILE A 316 -1.10 14.28 38.29
N ASP A 317 -2.02 13.32 38.12
CA ASP A 317 -2.60 12.55 39.21
C ASP A 317 -3.13 11.18 38.74
N ILE A 318 -3.23 10.24 39.68
CA ILE A 318 -3.65 8.86 39.45
C ILE A 318 -4.76 8.50 40.45
N ILE A 319 -5.94 8.15 39.92
CA ILE A 319 -7.11 7.78 40.72
C ILE A 319 -7.28 6.26 40.66
N PRO A 320 -6.99 5.54 41.76
CA PRO A 320 -7.33 4.12 41.87
C PRO A 320 -8.84 3.96 42.06
N LEU A 321 -9.43 3.00 41.36
CA LEU A 321 -10.82 2.59 41.52
C LEU A 321 -10.88 1.31 42.36
N GLY A 322 -11.93 1.16 43.17
CA GLY A 322 -12.09 0.02 44.09
C GLY A 322 -12.20 -1.37 43.42
N ASN A 323 -12.28 -1.42 42.09
CA ASN A 323 -12.24 -2.64 41.27
C ASN A 323 -10.83 -2.99 40.74
N GLY A 324 -9.78 -2.27 41.19
CA GLY A 324 -8.41 -2.47 40.75
C GLY A 324 -8.04 -1.76 39.44
N SER A 325 -8.96 -1.02 38.81
CA SER A 325 -8.66 -0.22 37.62
C SER A 325 -8.16 1.19 37.97
N ILE A 326 -7.41 1.80 37.06
CA ILE A 326 -6.78 3.11 37.28
C ILE A 326 -7.32 4.13 36.27
N ARG A 327 -7.47 5.37 36.74
CA ARG A 327 -7.77 6.54 35.92
C ARG A 327 -6.65 7.57 36.05
N TYR A 328 -6.34 8.25 34.96
CA TYR A 328 -5.28 9.25 34.90
C TYR A 328 -5.87 10.63 34.67
N ILE A 329 -5.42 11.60 35.47
CA ILE A 329 -5.61 13.02 35.17
C ILE A 329 -4.37 13.50 34.43
N THR A 330 -4.57 14.05 33.24
CA THR A 330 -3.50 14.51 32.36
C THR A 330 -3.54 16.02 32.15
N LYS A 331 -2.37 16.58 31.82
CA LYS A 331 -2.21 17.99 31.50
C LYS A 331 -1.04 18.19 30.54
N GLY A 332 -1.22 19.03 29.52
CA GLY A 332 -0.12 19.51 28.69
C GLY A 332 0.80 20.45 29.48
N ASP A 333 2.11 20.29 29.36
CA ASP A 333 3.09 21.09 30.11
C ASP A 333 2.95 22.61 29.90
N ALA A 334 2.53 23.02 28.70
CA ALA A 334 2.25 24.42 28.34
C ALA A 334 0.82 24.87 28.67
N ASN A 335 -0.08 23.94 28.97
CA ASN A 335 -1.49 24.26 29.22
C ASN A 335 -1.66 24.87 30.62
N ARG A 336 -2.61 25.80 30.78
CA ARG A 336 -2.94 26.39 32.10
C ARG A 336 -3.73 25.40 32.95
N ASP A 337 -4.77 24.83 32.36
CA ASP A 337 -5.71 23.93 33.01
C ASP A 337 -5.41 22.47 32.73
N ILE A 338 -5.99 21.59 33.55
CA ILE A 338 -5.98 20.14 33.33
C ILE A 338 -6.85 19.77 32.13
N ASP A 339 -6.63 18.61 31.53
CA ASP A 339 -7.49 18.15 30.45
C ASP A 339 -8.94 17.99 30.96
N PRO A 340 -9.96 18.35 30.17
CA PRO A 340 -11.36 18.36 30.61
C PRO A 340 -11.97 16.95 30.73
N PHE A 341 -11.18 15.91 30.49
CA PHE A 341 -11.61 14.51 30.53
C PHE A 341 -10.60 13.67 31.33
N ILE A 342 -11.07 12.53 31.83
CA ILE A 342 -10.26 11.58 32.57
C ILE A 342 -9.88 10.43 31.64
N VAL A 343 -8.60 10.09 31.60
CA VAL A 343 -8.09 9.01 30.74
C VAL A 343 -8.23 7.68 31.49
N THR A 344 -8.91 6.72 30.87
CA THR A 344 -9.00 5.35 31.40
C THR A 344 -7.80 4.53 30.94
N GLU A 345 -7.41 3.52 31.71
CA GLU A 345 -6.32 2.60 31.35
C GLU A 345 -6.46 2.02 29.94
N ASN A 346 -7.68 1.68 29.52
CA ASN A 346 -7.96 1.14 28.18
C ASN A 346 -7.70 2.12 27.03
N ASN A 347 -7.73 3.43 27.31
CA ASN A 347 -7.44 4.46 26.32
C ASN A 347 -5.96 4.81 26.25
N VAL A 348 -5.13 4.31 27.18
CA VAL A 348 -3.69 4.54 27.14
C VAL A 348 -3.06 3.66 26.09
N ILE A 349 -2.34 4.29 25.16
CA ILE A 349 -1.59 3.61 24.10
C ILE A 349 -0.22 3.20 24.64
N GLY A 350 0.44 4.10 25.36
CA GLY A 350 1.74 3.83 25.96
C GLY A 350 2.37 5.05 26.61
N LYS A 351 3.47 4.82 27.32
CA LYS A 351 4.32 5.85 27.95
C LYS A 351 5.39 6.31 26.97
N THR A 352 5.58 7.61 26.84
CA THR A 352 6.69 8.19 26.08
C THR A 352 8.00 7.91 26.80
N ILE A 353 8.90 7.21 26.12
CA ILE A 353 10.22 6.81 26.65
C ILE A 353 11.37 7.63 26.08
N PHE A 354 11.20 8.20 24.89
CA PHE A 354 12.24 8.94 24.20
C PHE A 354 11.64 9.98 23.26
N VAL A 355 12.33 11.10 23.08
CA VAL A 355 11.94 12.19 22.18
C VAL A 355 13.14 12.52 21.30
N ILE A 356 12.94 12.51 19.98
CA ILE A 356 13.97 12.91 19.03
C ILE A 356 13.61 14.29 18.47
N PRO A 357 14.42 15.33 18.76
CA PRO A 357 14.05 16.68 18.41
C PRO A 357 14.13 16.95 16.90
N TYR A 358 13.23 17.79 16.39
CA TYR A 358 13.24 18.37 15.04
C TYR A 358 13.13 17.41 13.82
N ILE A 359 13.18 16.10 14.00
CA ILE A 359 13.09 15.14 12.88
C ILE A 359 11.69 15.14 12.24
N GLY A 360 10.65 15.46 13.00
CA GLY A 360 9.26 15.58 12.55
C GLY A 360 8.94 16.86 11.76
N ILE A 361 9.83 17.86 11.74
CA ILE A 361 9.59 19.16 11.07
C ILE A 361 9.29 19.00 9.57
N PRO A 362 10.12 18.28 8.77
CA PRO A 362 9.82 18.10 7.34
C PRO A 362 8.46 17.45 7.08
N ILE A 363 7.99 16.62 8.01
CA ILE A 363 6.72 15.91 7.90
C ILE A 363 5.53 16.84 8.14
N LEU A 364 5.60 17.74 9.13
CA LEU A 364 4.54 18.72 9.40
C LEU A 364 4.33 19.70 8.23
N TYR A 365 5.41 20.14 7.60
CA TYR A 365 5.34 21.04 6.45
C TYR A 365 4.86 20.37 5.15
N MET A 366 4.84 19.03 5.08
CA MET A 366 4.31 18.33 3.91
C MET A 366 2.77 18.40 3.79
N ASP A 367 2.03 18.62 4.89
CA ASP A 367 0.56 18.57 4.88
C ASP A 367 -0.12 19.87 4.41
N ILE A 368 0.59 21.00 4.37
CA ILE A 368 -0.04 22.33 4.21
C ILE A 368 0.05 22.90 2.77
N VAL A 369 0.99 22.47 1.89
CA VAL A 369 1.27 23.20 0.61
C VAL A 369 1.51 22.34 -0.66
N PHE A 370 1.10 21.07 -0.74
CA PHE A 370 1.60 20.21 -1.85
C PHE A 370 0.61 19.40 -2.70
N VAL A 371 -0.72 19.44 -2.49
CA VAL A 371 -1.63 18.58 -3.28
C VAL A 371 -1.52 18.84 -4.79
N ASP A 372 -1.53 20.09 -5.24
CA ASP A 372 -1.43 20.41 -6.68
C ASP A 372 -0.05 20.06 -7.26
N LYS A 373 1.02 20.28 -6.50
CA LYS A 373 2.39 19.90 -6.90
C LYS A 373 2.55 18.38 -7.00
N ILE A 374 1.94 17.63 -6.07
CA ILE A 374 1.93 16.17 -6.08
C ILE A 374 1.13 15.65 -7.28
N ASN A 375 -0.01 16.27 -7.59
CA ASN A 375 -0.80 15.92 -8.78
C ASN A 375 -0.01 16.19 -10.07
N PHE A 376 0.72 17.32 -10.14
CA PHE A 376 1.61 17.60 -11.26
C PHE A 376 2.72 16.55 -11.42
N LEU A 377 3.40 16.17 -10.33
CA LEU A 377 4.41 15.11 -10.36
C LEU A 377 3.81 13.76 -10.76
N SER A 378 2.63 13.41 -10.24
CA SER A 378 1.91 12.19 -10.60
C SER A 378 1.61 12.14 -12.09
N THR A 379 1.22 13.28 -12.67
CA THR A 379 0.99 13.43 -14.12
C THR A 379 2.28 13.22 -14.91
N LEU A 380 3.40 13.81 -14.47
CA LEU A 380 4.71 13.64 -15.11
C LEU A 380 5.15 12.15 -15.10
N PHE A 381 5.06 11.48 -13.95
CA PHE A 381 5.42 10.07 -13.81
C PHE A 381 4.49 9.15 -14.61
N PHE A 382 3.20 9.51 -14.72
CA PHE A 382 2.25 8.80 -15.57
C PHE A 382 2.63 8.92 -17.06
N PHE A 383 2.95 10.11 -17.54
CA PHE A 383 3.41 10.29 -18.93
C PHE A 383 4.74 9.57 -19.19
N LEU A 384 5.65 9.56 -18.21
CA LEU A 384 6.88 8.77 -18.28
C LEU A 384 6.57 7.26 -18.39
N THR A 385 5.57 6.76 -17.65
CA THR A 385 5.10 5.38 -17.74
C THR A 385 4.59 5.05 -19.14
N ILE A 386 3.76 5.92 -19.73
CA ILE A 386 3.26 5.75 -21.11
C ILE A 386 4.44 5.75 -22.09
N TYR A 387 5.35 6.71 -21.95
CA TYR A 387 6.52 6.84 -22.82
C TYR A 387 7.40 5.59 -22.80
N MET A 388 7.78 5.12 -21.60
CA MET A 388 8.60 3.92 -21.42
C MET A 388 7.88 2.67 -21.89
N GLY A 389 6.59 2.55 -21.58
CA GLY A 389 5.77 1.44 -22.07
C GLY A 389 5.72 1.36 -23.59
N ARG A 390 5.57 2.50 -24.27
CA ARG A 390 5.59 2.58 -25.73
C ARG A 390 6.97 2.26 -26.32
N ARG A 391 8.06 2.62 -25.62
CA ARG A 391 9.43 2.27 -26.02
C ARG A 391 9.64 0.76 -25.96
N ILE A 392 9.29 0.11 -24.85
CA ILE A 392 9.38 -1.35 -24.68
C ILE A 392 8.51 -2.05 -25.73
N PHE A 393 7.27 -1.60 -25.91
CA PHE A 393 6.33 -2.16 -26.88
C PHE A 393 6.82 -2.11 -28.33
N LYS A 394 7.67 -1.15 -28.69
CA LYS A 394 8.23 -1.06 -30.06
C LYS A 394 9.38 -2.04 -30.30
N VAL A 395 10.00 -2.55 -29.24
CA VAL A 395 11.18 -3.42 -29.30
C VAL A 395 10.79 -4.90 -29.20
N LEU A 396 9.65 -5.20 -28.56
CA LEU A 396 8.99 -6.51 -28.52
C LEU A 396 8.18 -6.75 -29.80
#